data_AF-A0A428RGD7-F1
#
_entry.id   AF-A0A428RGD7-F1
#
_cell.length_a   1.000
_cell.length_b   1.000
_cell.length_c   1.000
_cell.angle_alpha   90.00
_cell.angle_beta   90.00
_cell.angle_gamma   90.00
#
_symmetry.space_group_name_H-M   'P 1'
#
loop_
_entity.id
_entity.type
_entity.pdbx_description
1 polymer ?
#
loop_
_entity_poly.entity_id
_entity_poly.type
_entity_poly.pdbx_seq_one_letter_code
_entity_poly.pdbx_strand_id
1 'polypeptide(L)'
;MAAKVGGADFKRCHDSRNHHPASLHHSDATLHSPIHLAARRGLDGIISFLIDQGIPPDGPEDARRTPLAEAILHKQESAATLLVHRGASVGLQPPQFEAYCAAIREGLAELTEAIVKGKGIDVNSNVGYGCTGFLLAAYYRQGRVLRVLLNLGAEAKGTLRHFSQTHSFASLSWTLQTGSLALREHLGPRGLLDLVVSVVTEQVAPIQKSQQVAALHLLLDLLQREKSAAYLGSAFPTDESDRFLDALMQRVLSVNRTDAAIASALLQYGARIRVGIFLQLLDVLNSSSFSKDTSRCLRRYPKLLQSFDYVYSYCVSLAPSKRSFTVDYFIEN
;
A
#
# COMPACT_ATOMS: atom_id res chain seq x y z
N MET A 1 41.51 -27.05 6.96
CA MET A 1 42.43 -28.02 7.60
C MET A 1 43.39 -27.33 8.58
N ALA A 2 44.24 -26.39 8.16
CA ALA A 2 45.26 -25.79 9.04
C ALA A 2 44.71 -25.07 10.30
N ALA A 3 43.61 -24.32 10.20
CA ALA A 3 43.06 -23.57 11.35
C ALA A 3 42.43 -24.48 12.44
N LYS A 4 41.85 -25.62 12.05
CA LYS A 4 41.26 -26.61 12.97
C LYS A 4 42.35 -27.44 13.68
N VAL A 5 43.46 -27.68 12.98
CA VAL A 5 44.66 -28.35 13.52
C VAL A 5 45.45 -27.40 14.45
N GLY A 6 45.33 -26.08 14.27
CA GLY A 6 45.95 -25.05 15.10
C GLY A 6 45.17 -24.62 16.36
N GLY A 7 44.11 -25.33 16.76
CA GLY A 7 43.38 -25.05 18.00
C GLY A 7 42.39 -23.86 17.95
N ALA A 8 42.00 -23.39 16.76
CA ALA A 8 40.97 -22.35 16.66
C ALA A 8 39.60 -22.90 17.08
N ASP A 9 39.03 -22.35 18.16
CA ASP A 9 37.65 -22.64 18.56
C ASP A 9 36.68 -21.83 17.70
N PHE A 10 36.06 -22.51 16.73
CA PHE A 10 35.06 -21.90 15.86
C PHE A 10 33.67 -21.75 16.52
N LYS A 11 33.49 -22.21 17.76
CA LYS A 11 32.23 -22.06 18.51
C LYS A 11 32.21 -20.79 19.35
N ARG A 12 33.36 -20.27 19.80
CA ARG A 12 33.45 -19.06 20.64
C ARG A 12 34.53 -18.11 20.12
N CYS A 13 34.13 -16.88 19.76
CA CYS A 13 35.08 -15.78 19.62
C CYS A 13 35.11 -14.98 20.93
N HIS A 14 36.24 -15.00 21.64
CA HIS A 14 36.57 -13.91 22.54
C HIS A 14 37.01 -12.72 21.67
N ASP A 15 36.25 -11.64 21.64
CA ASP A 15 36.70 -10.39 21.02
C ASP A 15 37.88 -9.87 21.87
N SER A 16 39.10 -10.21 21.48
CA SER A 16 40.33 -9.68 22.07
C SER A 16 40.57 -8.23 21.62
N ARG A 17 39.52 -7.40 21.63
CA ARG A 17 39.70 -5.96 21.71
C ARG A 17 40.22 -5.65 23.10
N ASN A 18 41.55 -5.57 23.14
CA ASN A 18 42.39 -4.94 24.14
C ASN A 18 41.61 -3.98 25.05
N HIS A 19 41.83 -4.21 26.34
CA HIS A 19 41.55 -3.33 27.45
C HIS A 19 41.92 -1.88 27.11
N HIS A 20 40.97 -1.11 26.57
CA HIS A 20 41.10 0.33 26.46
C HIS A 20 40.42 0.96 27.68
N PRO A 21 41.14 1.76 28.49
CA PRO A 21 40.70 2.25 29.80
C PRO A 21 39.59 3.32 29.75
N ALA A 22 38.92 3.48 28.60
CA ALA A 22 37.82 4.43 28.39
C ALA A 22 36.48 3.75 28.07
N SER A 23 36.38 2.41 28.18
CA SER A 23 35.10 1.69 27.97
C SER A 23 34.22 1.77 29.23
N LEU A 24 33.83 2.99 29.59
CA LEU A 24 32.68 3.26 30.45
C LEU A 24 31.44 2.94 29.63
N HIS A 25 30.91 1.74 29.80
CA HIS A 25 29.49 1.38 29.96
C HIS A 25 29.33 -0.13 29.73
N HIS A 26 28.54 -0.72 30.61
CA HIS A 26 28.45 -2.15 30.89
C HIS A 26 27.95 -3.04 29.74
N SER A 27 28.49 -4.27 29.73
CA SER A 27 27.81 -5.54 29.40
C SER A 27 27.24 -5.77 28.00
N ASP A 28 28.07 -5.65 26.96
CA ASP A 28 27.81 -6.25 25.62
C ASP A 28 28.78 -7.41 25.33
N ALA A 29 29.00 -8.29 26.31
CA ALA A 29 29.67 -9.57 26.10
C ALA A 29 28.70 -10.58 25.45
N THR A 30 28.12 -10.23 24.30
CA THR A 30 27.33 -11.16 23.50
C THR A 30 28.23 -12.29 23.03
N LEU A 31 27.90 -13.54 23.39
CA LEU A 31 28.51 -14.80 22.92
C LEU A 31 28.35 -14.96 21.39
N HIS A 32 28.95 -14.08 20.60
CA HIS A 32 28.90 -14.14 19.15
C HIS A 32 29.97 -15.11 18.65
N SER A 33 29.54 -16.32 18.28
CA SER A 33 30.36 -17.25 17.49
C SER A 33 30.84 -16.58 16.19
N PRO A 34 32.00 -16.97 15.61
CA PRO A 34 32.55 -16.34 14.42
C PRO A 34 31.56 -16.22 13.24
N ILE A 35 30.60 -17.14 13.11
CA ILE A 35 29.55 -17.07 12.08
C ILE A 35 28.59 -15.89 12.31
N HIS A 36 28.31 -15.49 13.56
CA HIS A 36 27.50 -14.31 13.87
C HIS A 36 28.22 -13.02 13.49
N LEU A 37 29.52 -12.93 13.79
CA LEU A 37 30.34 -11.77 13.41
C LEU A 37 30.47 -11.68 11.90
N ALA A 38 30.65 -12.81 11.21
CA ALA A 38 30.68 -12.86 9.76
C ALA A 38 29.35 -12.42 9.14
N ALA A 39 28.22 -12.90 9.66
CA ALA A 39 26.87 -12.51 9.23
C ALA A 39 26.59 -11.02 9.46
N ARG A 40 26.93 -10.50 10.65
CA ARG A 40 26.84 -9.07 11.00
C ARG A 40 27.66 -8.17 10.08
N ARG A 41 28.78 -8.66 9.55
CA ARG A 41 29.70 -7.92 8.69
C ARG A 41 29.50 -8.18 7.19
N GLY A 42 28.60 -9.09 6.81
CA GLY A 42 28.35 -9.41 5.40
C GLY A 42 29.49 -10.22 4.74
N LEU A 43 30.20 -11.05 5.50
CA LEU A 43 31.39 -11.76 5.03
C LEU A 43 31.03 -13.13 4.43
N ASP A 44 30.39 -13.13 3.26
CA ASP A 44 29.81 -14.31 2.60
C ASP A 44 30.78 -15.49 2.42
N GLY A 45 32.04 -15.19 2.07
CA GLY A 45 33.09 -16.21 1.94
C GLY A 45 33.46 -16.86 3.27
N ILE A 46 33.47 -16.08 4.36
CA ILE A 46 33.73 -16.60 5.70
C ILE A 46 32.53 -17.41 6.20
N ILE A 47 31.30 -16.95 5.95
CA ILE A 47 30.09 -17.70 6.27
C ILE A 47 30.10 -19.06 5.57
N SER A 48 30.37 -19.07 4.27
CA SER A 48 30.47 -20.31 3.47
C SER A 48 31.52 -21.24 4.04
N PHE A 49 32.74 -20.74 4.27
CA PHE A 49 33.82 -21.53 4.83
C PHE A 49 33.47 -22.13 6.19
N LEU A 50 32.86 -21.34 7.09
CA LEU A 50 32.47 -21.77 8.43
C LEU A 50 31.41 -22.89 8.37
N ILE A 51 30.40 -22.74 7.52
CA ILE A 51 29.38 -23.79 7.30
C ILE A 51 30.02 -25.05 6.71
N ASP A 52 30.93 -24.91 5.74
CA ASP A 52 31.65 -26.03 5.11
C ASP A 52 32.58 -26.76 6.11
N GLN A 53 33.00 -26.10 7.20
CA GLN A 53 33.73 -26.73 8.31
C GLN A 53 32.84 -27.51 9.31
N GLY A 54 31.53 -27.58 9.03
CA GLY A 54 30.54 -28.30 9.83
C GLY A 54 29.88 -27.46 10.92
N ILE A 55 29.99 -26.14 10.87
CA ILE A 55 29.26 -25.25 11.79
C ILE A 55 27.82 -25.15 11.28
N PRO A 56 26.80 -25.35 12.14
CA PRO A 56 25.42 -25.22 11.71
C PRO A 56 25.13 -23.77 11.24
N PRO A 57 24.28 -23.59 10.22
CA PRO A 57 23.95 -22.26 9.69
C PRO A 57 23.27 -21.35 10.73
N ASP A 58 22.62 -21.93 11.73
CA ASP A 58 21.99 -21.22 12.85
C ASP A 58 22.97 -20.88 13.98
N GLY A 59 24.25 -21.25 13.83
CA GLY A 59 25.26 -21.08 14.87
C GLY A 59 25.06 -22.03 16.07
N PRO A 60 25.91 -21.92 17.10
CA PRO A 60 25.78 -22.72 18.32
C PRO A 60 24.55 -22.33 19.15
N GLU A 61 23.98 -23.31 19.88
CA GLU A 61 22.73 -23.17 20.66
C GLU A 61 22.78 -22.09 21.76
N ASP A 62 23.96 -21.72 22.26
CA ASP A 62 24.12 -20.73 23.35
C ASP A 62 23.92 -19.27 22.89
N ALA A 63 23.72 -19.02 21.59
CA ALA A 63 23.57 -17.67 21.06
C ALA A 63 22.14 -17.15 21.24
N ARG A 64 22.01 -15.93 21.79
CA ARG A 64 20.72 -15.25 22.01
C ARG A 64 20.01 -14.85 20.70
N ARG A 65 20.74 -14.78 19.58
CA ARG A 65 20.25 -14.43 18.25
C ARG A 65 20.90 -15.33 17.22
N THR A 66 20.19 -15.69 16.16
CA THR A 66 20.76 -16.49 15.06
C THR A 66 21.65 -15.63 14.15
N PRO A 67 22.60 -16.23 13.40
CA PRO A 67 23.40 -15.52 12.40
C PRO A 67 22.51 -14.84 11.35
N LEU A 68 21.38 -15.45 10.98
CA LEU A 68 20.41 -14.85 10.07
C LEU A 68 19.82 -13.56 10.64
N ALA A 69 19.44 -13.54 11.92
CA ALA A 69 18.92 -12.35 12.58
C ALA A 69 19.97 -11.22 12.63
N GLU A 70 21.24 -11.53 12.87
CA GLU A 70 22.33 -10.55 12.82
C GLU A 70 22.55 -9.98 11.42
N ALA A 71 22.51 -10.82 10.38
CA ALA A 71 22.59 -10.36 8.99
C ALA A 71 21.43 -9.43 8.63
N ILE A 72 20.20 -9.74 9.04
CA ILE A 72 19.02 -8.91 8.78
C ILE A 72 19.11 -7.56 9.52
N LEU A 73 19.43 -7.58 10.82
CA LEU A 73 19.54 -6.38 11.64
C LEU A 73 20.60 -5.41 11.08
N HIS A 74 21.68 -5.96 10.55
CA HIS A 74 22.78 -5.19 9.95
C HIS A 74 22.64 -5.02 8.43
N LYS A 75 21.48 -5.35 7.85
CA LYS A 75 21.12 -5.15 6.44
C LYS A 75 22.10 -5.80 5.46
N GLN A 76 22.69 -6.92 5.85
CA GLN A 76 23.60 -7.72 5.03
C GLN A 76 22.77 -8.70 4.17
N GLU A 77 22.17 -8.18 3.10
CA GLU A 77 21.24 -8.91 2.22
C GLU A 77 21.85 -10.18 1.60
N SER A 78 23.09 -10.10 1.12
CA SER A 78 23.81 -11.25 0.52
C SER A 78 24.15 -12.33 1.56
N ALA A 79 24.59 -11.94 2.75
CA ALA A 79 24.87 -12.86 3.83
C ALA A 79 23.60 -13.55 4.33
N ALA A 80 22.50 -12.80 4.46
CA ALA A 80 21.22 -13.35 4.89
C ALA A 80 20.65 -14.34 3.87
N THR A 81 20.69 -13.99 2.57
CA THR A 81 20.25 -14.90 1.49
C THR A 81 21.10 -16.16 1.45
N LEU A 82 22.42 -16.04 1.56
CA LEU A 82 23.34 -17.18 1.67
C LEU A 82 22.96 -18.08 2.84
N LEU A 83 22.74 -17.53 4.04
CA LEU A 83 22.35 -18.30 5.22
C LEU A 83 21.04 -19.08 5.00
N VAL A 84 20.03 -18.45 4.39
CA VAL A 84 18.75 -19.12 4.04
C VAL A 84 18.98 -20.26 3.04
N HIS A 85 19.79 -20.04 2.00
CA HIS A 85 20.15 -21.07 1.02
C HIS A 85 20.95 -22.23 1.63
N ARG A 86 21.76 -21.95 2.65
CA ARG A 86 22.50 -22.96 3.42
C ARG A 86 21.66 -23.63 4.51
N GLY A 87 20.35 -23.37 4.55
CA GLY A 87 19.41 -24.08 5.42
C GLY A 87 19.16 -23.46 6.78
N ALA A 88 19.54 -22.18 7.01
CA ALA A 88 19.22 -21.48 8.24
C ALA A 88 17.71 -21.50 8.54
N SER A 89 17.36 -21.56 9.82
CA SER A 89 15.98 -21.49 10.29
C SER A 89 15.44 -20.07 10.14
N VAL A 90 14.26 -19.97 9.53
CA VAL A 90 13.63 -18.68 9.17
C VAL A 90 12.46 -18.34 10.13
N GLY A 91 12.18 -19.21 11.10
CA GLY A 91 11.11 -18.98 12.09
C GLY A 91 9.72 -18.87 11.43
N LEU A 92 9.36 -19.85 10.59
CA LEU A 92 8.15 -19.85 9.75
C LEU A 92 6.85 -20.17 10.49
N GLN A 93 6.87 -20.22 11.82
CA GLN A 93 5.70 -20.56 12.63
C GLN A 93 5.09 -19.28 13.23
N PRO A 94 3.74 -19.17 13.22
CA PRO A 94 3.06 -18.12 13.98
C PRO A 94 3.36 -18.28 15.49
N PRO A 95 3.40 -17.18 16.25
CA PRO A 95 2.89 -15.85 15.88
C PRO A 95 3.89 -14.91 15.19
N GLN A 96 5.11 -15.33 14.84
CA GLN A 96 6.18 -14.35 14.67
C GLN A 96 6.87 -14.22 13.31
N PHE A 97 6.79 -15.17 12.35
CA PHE A 97 7.40 -15.05 11.00
C PHE A 97 8.70 -14.22 10.99
N GLU A 98 9.59 -14.43 11.97
CA GLU A 98 10.40 -13.33 12.50
C GLU A 98 11.38 -12.81 11.45
N ALA A 99 12.06 -13.73 10.77
CA ALA A 99 12.99 -13.39 9.71
C ALA A 99 12.29 -12.83 8.46
N TYR A 100 11.09 -13.31 8.11
CA TYR A 100 10.34 -12.81 6.96
C TYR A 100 9.83 -11.38 7.19
N CYS A 101 9.20 -11.13 8.34
CA CYS A 101 8.73 -9.80 8.74
C CYS A 101 9.88 -8.82 8.91
N ALA A 102 11.00 -9.26 9.50
CA ALA A 102 12.20 -8.43 9.64
C ALA A 102 12.84 -8.10 8.28
N ALA A 103 12.93 -9.08 7.36
CA ALA A 103 13.42 -8.85 6.01
C ALA A 103 12.60 -7.78 5.28
N ILE A 104 11.26 -7.86 5.38
CA ILE A 104 10.35 -6.87 4.81
C ILE A 104 10.59 -5.50 5.44
N ARG A 105 10.60 -5.42 6.78
CA ARG A 105 10.81 -4.17 7.54
C ARG A 105 12.09 -3.45 7.16
N GLU A 106 13.17 -4.20 7.00
CA GLU A 106 14.50 -3.65 6.70
C GLU A 106 14.74 -3.41 5.21
N GLY A 107 13.83 -3.88 4.34
CA GLY A 107 13.88 -3.61 2.90
C GLY A 107 14.71 -4.61 2.10
N LEU A 108 14.94 -5.81 2.63
CA LEU A 108 15.77 -6.86 2.04
C LEU A 108 14.95 -7.67 1.02
N ALA A 109 14.86 -7.15 -0.21
CA ALA A 109 14.02 -7.67 -1.28
C ALA A 109 14.46 -9.06 -1.78
N GLU A 110 15.75 -9.29 -1.98
CA GLU A 110 16.32 -10.57 -2.43
C GLU A 110 16.13 -11.65 -1.35
N LEU A 111 16.32 -11.28 -0.08
CA LEU A 111 16.04 -12.17 1.04
C LEU A 111 14.56 -12.51 1.12
N THR A 112 13.68 -11.52 0.96
CA THR A 112 12.23 -11.74 0.95
C THR A 112 11.84 -12.71 -0.16
N GLU A 113 12.38 -12.53 -1.37
CA GLU A 113 12.14 -13.41 -2.51
C GLU A 113 12.65 -14.84 -2.24
N ALA A 114 13.87 -14.97 -1.73
CA ALA A 114 14.48 -16.26 -1.41
C ALA A 114 13.67 -17.02 -0.33
N ILE A 115 13.16 -16.31 0.67
CA ILE A 115 12.33 -16.89 1.72
C ILE A 115 11.00 -17.40 1.13
N VAL A 116 10.30 -16.59 0.32
CA VAL A 116 9.01 -16.98 -0.28
C VAL A 116 9.18 -18.18 -1.22
N LYS A 117 10.16 -18.13 -2.14
CA LYS A 117 10.41 -19.20 -3.11
C LYS A 117 10.98 -20.48 -2.48
N GLY A 118 11.95 -20.32 -1.58
CA GLY A 118 12.75 -21.44 -1.06
C GLY A 118 12.10 -22.20 0.09
N LYS A 119 11.18 -21.57 0.83
CA LYS A 119 10.52 -22.19 1.99
C LYS A 119 9.02 -22.41 1.82
N GLY A 120 8.46 -22.10 0.63
CA GLY A 120 7.05 -22.32 0.32
C GLY A 120 6.09 -21.48 1.16
N ILE A 121 6.52 -20.29 1.60
CA ILE A 121 5.62 -19.35 2.27
C ILE A 121 4.60 -18.87 1.24
N ASP A 122 3.32 -18.99 1.57
CA ASP A 122 2.29 -18.29 0.81
C ASP A 122 2.48 -16.77 0.97
N VAL A 123 2.73 -16.09 -0.14
CA VAL A 123 2.97 -14.63 -0.19
C VAL A 123 1.80 -13.82 0.42
N ASN A 124 0.60 -14.40 0.41
CA ASN A 124 -0.63 -13.80 0.94
C ASN A 124 -0.96 -14.26 2.37
N SER A 125 -0.09 -15.05 3.00
CA SER A 125 -0.28 -15.51 4.37
C SER A 125 -0.38 -14.34 5.35
N ASN A 126 -1.22 -14.55 6.37
CA ASN A 126 -1.34 -13.64 7.49
C ASN A 126 -0.11 -13.81 8.39
N VAL A 127 0.76 -12.82 8.38
CA VAL A 127 2.00 -12.81 9.17
C VAL A 127 1.78 -12.39 10.63
N GLY A 128 0.53 -12.20 11.04
CA GLY A 128 0.11 -11.83 12.39
C GLY A 128 -0.88 -10.66 12.38
N TYR A 129 -1.87 -10.68 13.27
CA TYR A 129 -2.86 -9.61 13.46
C TYR A 129 -3.65 -9.20 12.20
N GLY A 130 -3.77 -10.08 11.19
CA GLY A 130 -4.45 -9.75 9.93
C GLY A 130 -3.56 -9.02 8.93
N CYS A 131 -2.27 -8.87 9.22
CA CYS A 131 -1.31 -8.23 8.32
C CYS A 131 -0.78 -9.23 7.30
N THR A 132 -0.69 -8.81 6.04
CA THR A 132 0.03 -9.53 4.98
C THR A 132 1.43 -8.94 4.82
N GLY A 133 2.34 -9.70 4.20
CA GLY A 133 3.67 -9.18 3.84
C GLY A 133 3.59 -7.92 2.97
N PHE A 134 2.60 -7.85 2.07
CA PHE A 134 2.37 -6.68 1.22
C PHE A 134 1.94 -5.44 2.04
N LEU A 135 1.04 -5.60 3.01
CA LEU A 135 0.65 -4.50 3.92
C LEU A 135 1.86 -3.99 4.73
N LEU A 136 2.70 -4.88 5.23
CA LEU A 136 3.92 -4.49 5.94
C LEU A 136 4.89 -3.71 5.04
N ALA A 137 5.15 -4.21 3.83
CA ALA A 137 6.02 -3.52 2.87
C ALA A 137 5.49 -2.12 2.54
N ALA A 138 4.17 -1.98 2.40
CA ALA A 138 3.51 -0.71 2.19
C ALA A 138 3.65 0.25 3.38
N TYR A 139 3.45 -0.25 4.60
CA TYR A 139 3.54 0.52 5.83
C TYR A 139 4.95 1.06 6.08
N TYR A 140 5.97 0.21 5.93
CA TYR A 140 7.39 0.57 6.12
C TYR A 140 8.03 1.27 4.92
N ARG A 141 7.26 1.55 3.85
CA ARG A 141 7.73 2.25 2.65
C ARG A 141 8.85 1.52 1.89
N GLN A 142 8.76 0.19 1.86
CA GLN A 142 9.80 -0.67 1.29
C GLN A 142 9.52 -0.99 -0.17
N GLY A 143 9.83 -0.04 -1.06
CA GLY A 143 9.45 -0.10 -2.47
C GLY A 143 10.04 -1.28 -3.26
N ARG A 144 11.30 -1.67 -2.99
CA ARG A 144 11.93 -2.85 -3.62
C ARG A 144 11.19 -4.13 -3.24
N VAL A 145 10.94 -4.32 -1.94
CA VAL A 145 10.20 -5.46 -1.40
C VAL A 145 8.76 -5.49 -1.94
N LEU A 146 8.08 -4.34 -1.96
CA LEU A 146 6.72 -4.24 -2.48
C LEU A 146 6.60 -4.74 -3.92
N ARG A 147 7.56 -4.38 -4.79
CA ARG A 147 7.59 -4.87 -6.18
C ARG A 147 7.87 -6.36 -6.29
N VAL A 148 8.81 -6.87 -5.49
CA VAL A 148 9.09 -8.32 -5.43
C VAL A 148 7.85 -9.09 -5.00
N LEU A 149 7.14 -8.64 -3.95
CA LEU A 149 5.92 -9.28 -3.49
C LEU A 149 4.83 -9.28 -4.58
N LEU A 150 4.65 -8.19 -5.32
CA LEU A 150 3.72 -8.16 -6.45
C LEU A 150 4.11 -9.20 -7.52
N ASN A 151 5.38 -9.22 -7.92
CA ASN A 151 5.87 -10.18 -8.92
C ASN A 151 5.70 -11.65 -8.47
N LEU A 152 5.65 -11.90 -7.16
CA LEU A 152 5.39 -13.21 -6.57
C LEU A 152 3.89 -13.53 -6.42
N GLY A 153 2.99 -12.64 -6.86
CA GLY A 153 1.54 -12.83 -6.82
C GLY A 153 0.86 -12.30 -5.56
N ALA A 154 1.45 -11.33 -4.86
CA ALA A 154 0.81 -10.73 -3.69
C ALA A 154 -0.47 -9.96 -4.04
N GLU A 155 -1.53 -10.18 -3.27
CA GLU A 155 -2.81 -9.52 -3.41
C GLU A 155 -2.77 -8.09 -2.83
N ALA A 156 -2.76 -7.10 -3.73
CA ALA A 156 -2.75 -5.70 -3.31
C ALA A 156 -4.13 -5.11 -2.96
N LYS A 157 -5.21 -5.68 -3.51
CA LYS A 157 -6.57 -5.10 -3.42
C LYS A 157 -7.04 -4.95 -1.98
N GLY A 158 -6.85 -5.97 -1.14
CA GLY A 158 -7.23 -5.95 0.27
C GLY A 158 -6.50 -4.84 1.05
N THR A 159 -5.19 -4.73 0.85
CA THR A 159 -4.34 -3.69 1.47
C THR A 159 -4.73 -2.28 1.04
N LEU A 160 -4.96 -2.05 -0.25
CA LEU A 160 -5.38 -0.74 -0.75
C LEU A 160 -6.75 -0.34 -0.20
N ARG A 161 -7.69 -1.28 -0.13
CA ARG A 161 -8.99 -1.06 0.51
C ARG A 161 -8.87 -0.75 2.00
N HIS A 162 -7.99 -1.45 2.70
CA HIS A 162 -7.70 -1.18 4.11
C HIS A 162 -7.18 0.25 4.32
N PHE A 163 -6.27 0.74 3.47
CA PHE A 163 -5.82 2.14 3.55
C PHE A 163 -6.92 3.16 3.27
N SER A 164 -7.85 2.87 2.35
CA SER A 164 -9.03 3.72 2.12
C SER A 164 -9.89 3.82 3.38
N GLN A 165 -10.22 2.67 3.99
CA GLN A 165 -11.11 2.56 5.15
C GLN A 165 -10.51 3.15 6.43
N THR A 166 -9.19 3.04 6.60
CA THR A 166 -8.45 3.63 7.72
C THR A 166 -8.07 5.09 7.48
N HIS A 167 -8.52 5.68 6.37
CA HIS A 167 -8.17 7.04 5.93
C HIS A 167 -6.66 7.31 5.83
N SER A 168 -5.88 6.26 5.61
CA SER A 168 -4.43 6.31 5.38
C SER A 168 -4.11 6.63 3.91
N PHE A 169 -4.69 7.71 3.38
CA PHE A 169 -4.58 8.06 1.97
C PHE A 169 -3.14 8.34 1.52
N ALA A 170 -2.27 8.84 2.39
CA ALA A 170 -0.85 8.99 2.09
C ALA A 170 -0.17 7.64 1.79
N SER A 171 -0.54 6.58 2.53
CA SER A 171 -0.04 5.23 2.27
C SER A 171 -0.59 4.65 0.99
N LEU A 172 -1.88 4.86 0.72
CA LEU A 172 -2.51 4.47 -0.53
C LEU A 172 -1.85 5.16 -1.74
N SER A 173 -1.63 6.47 -1.68
CA SER A 173 -0.98 7.20 -2.77
C SER A 173 0.45 6.72 -3.00
N TRP A 174 1.22 6.50 -1.93
CA TRP A 174 2.59 6.01 -2.03
C TRP A 174 2.65 4.60 -2.63
N THR A 175 1.77 3.69 -2.24
CA THR A 175 1.74 2.33 -2.81
C THR A 175 1.36 2.34 -4.28
N LEU A 176 0.35 3.13 -4.66
CA LEU A 176 -0.06 3.30 -6.06
C LEU A 176 1.07 3.86 -6.92
N GLN A 177 1.82 4.85 -6.43
CA GLN A 177 2.95 5.42 -7.15
C GLN A 177 4.09 4.41 -7.32
N THR A 178 4.46 3.73 -6.23
CA THR A 178 5.63 2.85 -6.18
C THR A 178 5.41 1.54 -6.96
N GLY A 179 4.18 1.01 -6.89
CA GLY A 179 3.75 -0.22 -7.55
C GLY A 179 3.02 -0.01 -8.87
N SER A 180 2.93 1.22 -9.39
CA SER A 180 2.02 1.60 -10.49
C SER A 180 2.00 0.66 -11.70
N LEU A 181 3.14 0.12 -12.15
CA LEU A 181 3.17 -0.81 -13.28
C LEU A 181 2.60 -2.19 -12.89
N ALA A 182 3.18 -2.83 -11.86
CA ALA A 182 2.77 -4.16 -11.42
C ALA A 182 1.33 -4.18 -10.87
N LEU A 183 0.91 -3.14 -10.15
CA LEU A 183 -0.45 -3.03 -9.63
C LEU A 183 -1.49 -2.99 -10.75
N ARG A 184 -1.20 -2.37 -11.89
CA ARG A 184 -2.11 -2.36 -13.04
C ARG A 184 -2.35 -3.77 -13.56
N GLU A 185 -1.28 -4.53 -13.77
CA GLU A 185 -1.37 -5.92 -14.23
C GLU A 185 -2.15 -6.82 -13.25
N HIS A 186 -1.94 -6.63 -11.94
CA HIS A 186 -2.59 -7.46 -10.92
C HIS A 186 -4.04 -7.08 -10.60
N LEU A 187 -4.40 -5.79 -10.57
CA LEU A 187 -5.75 -5.34 -10.21
C LEU A 187 -6.70 -5.30 -11.43
N GLY A 188 -6.16 -4.95 -12.59
CA GLY A 188 -6.94 -4.63 -13.78
C GLY A 188 -7.95 -3.48 -13.59
N PRO A 189 -8.75 -3.18 -14.63
CA PRO A 189 -9.65 -2.02 -14.63
C PRO A 189 -10.76 -2.16 -13.60
N ARG A 190 -11.33 -3.35 -13.42
CA ARG A 190 -12.38 -3.58 -12.42
C ARG A 190 -11.87 -3.37 -10.99
N GLY A 191 -10.66 -3.85 -10.69
CA GLY A 191 -10.04 -3.66 -9.38
C GLY A 191 -9.78 -2.18 -9.09
N LEU A 192 -9.33 -1.42 -10.08
CA LEU A 192 -9.14 0.03 -9.97
C LEU A 192 -10.47 0.77 -9.77
N LEU A 193 -11.53 0.41 -10.51
CA LEU A 193 -12.86 1.02 -10.35
C LEU A 193 -13.45 0.76 -8.95
N ASP A 194 -13.28 -0.47 -8.43
CA ASP A 194 -13.69 -0.80 -7.06
C ASP A 194 -12.95 0.05 -6.02
N LEU A 195 -11.66 0.32 -6.23
CA LEU A 195 -10.88 1.20 -5.36
C LEU A 195 -11.32 2.66 -5.47
N VAL A 196 -11.64 3.14 -6.68
CA VAL A 196 -12.21 4.48 -6.87
C VAL A 196 -13.52 4.61 -6.09
N VAL A 197 -14.42 3.64 -6.18
CA VAL A 197 -15.66 3.62 -5.38
C VAL A 197 -15.34 3.67 -3.90
N SER A 198 -14.42 2.81 -3.44
CA SER A 198 -14.01 2.78 -2.04
C SER A 198 -13.58 4.17 -1.58
N VAL A 199 -12.59 4.77 -2.26
CA VAL A 199 -12.05 6.11 -1.93
C VAL A 199 -13.11 7.19 -1.97
N VAL A 200 -13.99 7.19 -2.97
CA VAL A 200 -15.05 8.21 -3.13
C VAL A 200 -16.13 8.09 -2.06
N THR A 201 -16.45 6.87 -1.62
CA THR A 201 -17.54 6.65 -0.66
C THR A 201 -17.17 6.94 0.80
N GLU A 202 -15.88 7.04 1.12
CA GLU A 202 -15.43 7.37 2.47
C GLU A 202 -15.77 8.82 2.85
N GLN A 203 -16.41 8.98 4.00
CA GLN A 203 -16.63 10.29 4.61
C GLN A 203 -15.45 10.63 5.51
N VAL A 204 -14.72 11.69 5.13
CA VAL A 204 -13.42 11.99 5.72
C VAL A 204 -13.43 13.40 6.30
N ALA A 205 -12.69 13.59 7.40
CA ALA A 205 -12.46 14.90 7.98
C ALA A 205 -11.78 15.86 6.98
N PRO A 206 -11.97 17.20 7.12
CA PRO A 206 -11.41 18.18 6.18
C PRO A 206 -9.89 18.07 5.98
N ILE A 207 -9.16 17.70 7.04
CA ILE A 207 -7.69 17.59 7.06
C ILE A 207 -7.19 16.53 6.09
N GLN A 208 -7.93 15.41 5.96
CA GLN A 208 -7.56 14.28 5.11
C GLN A 208 -8.18 14.39 3.71
N LYS A 209 -9.03 15.40 3.47
CA LYS A 209 -9.74 15.60 2.19
C LYS A 209 -8.79 15.83 1.02
N SER A 210 -7.76 16.65 1.21
CA SER A 210 -6.74 16.90 0.19
C SER A 210 -6.00 15.62 -0.20
N GLN A 211 -5.68 14.76 0.78
CA GLN A 211 -5.02 13.48 0.55
C GLN A 211 -5.95 12.47 -0.14
N GLN A 212 -7.23 12.44 0.22
CA GLN A 212 -8.26 11.63 -0.45
C GLN A 212 -8.41 12.01 -1.93
N VAL A 213 -8.45 13.32 -2.23
CA VAL A 213 -8.56 13.81 -3.61
C VAL A 213 -7.28 13.51 -4.40
N ALA A 214 -6.09 13.67 -3.80
CA ALA A 214 -4.84 13.28 -4.45
C ALA A 214 -4.76 11.78 -4.76
N ALA A 215 -5.21 10.93 -3.83
CA ALA A 215 -5.35 9.50 -4.04
C ALA A 215 -6.32 9.17 -5.19
N LEU A 216 -7.45 9.88 -5.25
CA LEU A 216 -8.43 9.74 -6.31
C LEU A 216 -7.83 10.10 -7.68
N HIS A 217 -7.12 11.22 -7.79
CA HIS A 217 -6.43 11.60 -9.02
C HIS A 217 -5.46 10.53 -9.51
N LEU A 218 -4.65 9.96 -8.61
CA LEU A 218 -3.73 8.87 -8.97
C LEU A 218 -4.48 7.64 -9.51
N LEU A 219 -5.60 7.25 -8.89
CA LEU A 219 -6.40 6.12 -9.36
C LEU A 219 -7.03 6.40 -10.74
N LEU A 220 -7.57 7.60 -10.93
CA LEU A 220 -8.18 7.99 -12.20
C LEU A 220 -7.13 8.13 -13.33
N ASP A 221 -5.92 8.60 -13.01
CA ASP A 221 -4.78 8.61 -13.94
C ASP A 221 -4.39 7.19 -14.38
N LEU A 222 -4.32 6.26 -13.43
CA LEU A 222 -4.02 4.85 -13.73
C LEU A 222 -5.09 4.23 -14.63
N LEU A 223 -6.37 4.52 -14.37
CA LEU A 223 -7.49 4.09 -15.21
C LEU A 223 -7.41 4.67 -16.63
N GLN A 224 -7.09 5.96 -16.78
CA GLN A 224 -6.91 6.56 -18.11
C GLN A 224 -5.75 5.95 -18.88
N ARG A 225 -4.63 5.64 -18.19
CA ARG A 225 -3.49 4.96 -18.80
C ARG A 225 -3.79 3.52 -19.20
N GLU A 226 -4.73 2.84 -18.52
CA GLU A 226 -5.23 1.54 -18.99
C GLU A 226 -6.11 1.69 -20.23
N LYS A 227 -7.01 2.69 -20.27
CA LYS A 227 -7.79 3.00 -21.47
C LYS A 227 -6.88 3.23 -22.68
N SER A 228 -5.81 4.01 -22.53
CA SER A 228 -4.88 4.31 -23.64
C SER A 228 -4.09 3.08 -24.09
N ALA A 229 -3.73 2.17 -23.17
CA ALA A 229 -3.06 0.92 -23.50
C ALA A 229 -3.98 -0.10 -24.21
N ALA A 230 -5.29 -0.10 -23.88
CA ALA A 230 -6.27 -1.01 -24.46
C ALA A 230 -6.54 -0.78 -25.97
N TYR A 231 -6.22 0.40 -26.51
CA TYR A 231 -6.32 0.70 -27.96
C TYR A 231 -5.42 -0.17 -28.84
N LEU A 232 -4.46 -0.89 -28.26
CA LEU A 232 -3.53 -1.76 -28.97
C LEU A 232 -3.84 -3.26 -28.83
N GLY A 233 -4.87 -3.69 -28.07
CA GLY A 233 -5.00 -5.13 -27.82
C GLY A 233 -6.27 -5.79 -27.27
N SER A 234 -7.14 -5.22 -26.41
CA SER A 234 -8.42 -5.91 -26.04
C SER A 234 -9.43 -5.17 -25.12
N ALA A 235 -10.71 -5.50 -25.36
CA ALA A 235 -11.77 -5.97 -24.44
C ALA A 235 -12.41 -5.12 -23.30
N PHE A 236 -12.03 -3.86 -23.02
CA PHE A 236 -12.86 -3.01 -22.14
C PHE A 236 -13.60 -1.92 -22.93
N PRO A 237 -14.94 -1.94 -23.01
CA PRO A 237 -15.68 -0.88 -23.68
C PRO A 237 -15.47 0.42 -22.92
N THR A 238 -14.88 1.43 -23.56
CA THR A 238 -14.67 2.77 -23.01
C THR A 238 -15.98 3.36 -22.44
N ASP A 239 -17.10 3.05 -23.08
CA ASP A 239 -18.46 3.42 -22.68
C ASP A 239 -18.86 2.89 -21.28
N GLU A 240 -18.42 1.70 -20.86
CA GLU A 240 -18.73 1.19 -19.52
C GLU A 240 -18.05 2.00 -18.41
N SER A 241 -16.79 2.39 -18.62
CA SER A 241 -16.05 3.21 -17.65
C SER A 241 -16.62 4.62 -17.56
N ASP A 242 -17.00 5.21 -18.69
CA ASP A 242 -17.57 6.56 -18.71
C ASP A 242 -18.94 6.58 -18.04
N ARG A 243 -19.79 5.58 -18.32
CA ARG A 243 -21.07 5.39 -17.63
C ARG A 243 -20.90 5.15 -16.12
N PHE A 244 -19.83 4.48 -15.71
CA PHE A 244 -19.52 4.26 -14.30
C PHE A 244 -19.11 5.55 -13.60
N LEU A 245 -18.25 6.37 -14.22
CA LEU A 245 -17.86 7.67 -13.67
C LEU A 245 -19.07 8.61 -13.54
N ASP A 246 -20.01 8.59 -14.50
CA ASP A 246 -21.28 9.30 -14.39
C ASP A 246 -22.14 8.82 -13.21
N ALA A 247 -22.22 7.50 -12.99
CA ALA A 247 -22.98 6.94 -11.88
C ALA A 247 -22.35 7.32 -10.52
N LEU A 248 -21.02 7.35 -10.45
CA LEU A 248 -20.29 7.86 -9.29
C LEU A 248 -20.55 9.35 -9.07
N MET A 249 -20.53 10.16 -10.13
CA MET A 249 -20.86 11.58 -10.06
C MET A 249 -22.25 11.79 -9.45
N GLN A 250 -23.25 11.03 -9.89
CA GLN A 250 -24.60 11.08 -9.33
C GLN A 250 -24.64 10.73 -7.83
N ARG A 251 -23.82 9.77 -7.39
CA ARG A 251 -23.73 9.38 -5.99
C ARG A 251 -23.04 10.46 -5.14
N VAL A 252 -21.99 11.10 -5.66
CA VAL A 252 -21.28 12.21 -5.01
C VAL A 252 -22.18 13.44 -4.91
N LEU A 253 -22.86 13.80 -6.00
CA LEU A 253 -23.78 14.94 -6.05
C LEU A 253 -25.15 14.68 -5.42
N SER A 254 -25.34 13.51 -4.81
CA SER A 254 -26.56 13.22 -4.06
C SER A 254 -26.71 14.18 -2.88
N VAL A 255 -27.96 14.49 -2.57
CA VAL A 255 -28.41 15.51 -1.61
C VAL A 255 -27.68 15.51 -0.25
N ASN A 256 -27.12 14.37 0.18
CA ASN A 256 -26.47 14.21 1.48
C ASN A 256 -24.96 13.99 1.45
N ARG A 257 -24.36 13.79 0.28
CA ARG A 257 -22.96 13.35 0.18
C ARG A 257 -22.07 14.31 -0.59
N THR A 258 -22.53 15.53 -0.82
CA THR A 258 -21.78 16.42 -1.69
C THR A 258 -20.41 16.77 -1.19
N ASP A 259 -19.52 16.70 -2.16
CA ASP A 259 -18.12 16.97 -2.01
C ASP A 259 -17.61 17.58 -3.30
N ALA A 260 -17.52 18.91 -3.29
CA ALA A 260 -17.15 19.70 -4.45
C ALA A 260 -15.76 19.31 -5.00
N ALA A 261 -14.84 18.89 -4.12
CA ALA A 261 -13.48 18.53 -4.50
C ALA A 261 -13.42 17.15 -5.19
N ILE A 262 -14.21 16.18 -4.71
CA ILE A 262 -14.34 14.89 -5.41
C ILE A 262 -15.10 15.07 -6.74
N ALA A 263 -16.18 15.87 -6.74
CA ALA A 263 -16.94 16.14 -7.94
C ALA A 263 -16.09 16.84 -9.01
N SER A 264 -15.26 17.82 -8.63
CA SER A 264 -14.37 18.48 -9.58
C SER A 264 -13.31 17.53 -10.14
N ALA A 265 -12.75 16.66 -9.29
CA ALA A 265 -11.83 15.62 -9.74
C ALA A 265 -12.50 14.67 -10.75
N LEU A 266 -13.71 14.19 -10.50
CA LEU A 266 -14.42 13.32 -11.45
C LEU A 266 -14.75 14.04 -12.78
N LEU A 267 -15.15 15.32 -12.74
CA LEU A 267 -15.41 16.13 -13.95
C LEU A 267 -14.16 16.26 -14.83
N GLN A 268 -12.99 16.49 -14.23
CA GLN A 268 -11.72 16.60 -14.96
C GLN A 268 -11.38 15.33 -15.75
N TYR A 269 -11.86 14.17 -15.30
CA TYR A 269 -11.62 12.88 -15.93
C TYR A 269 -12.77 12.44 -16.85
N GLY A 270 -13.71 13.34 -17.16
CA GLY A 270 -14.75 13.15 -18.16
C GLY A 270 -16.11 12.68 -17.64
N ALA A 271 -16.31 12.60 -16.31
CA ALA A 271 -17.63 12.34 -15.76
C ALA A 271 -18.61 13.47 -16.12
N ARG A 272 -19.88 13.13 -16.34
CA ARG A 272 -20.93 14.08 -16.70
C ARG A 272 -21.98 14.18 -15.60
N ILE A 273 -22.45 15.40 -15.36
CA ILE A 273 -23.64 15.63 -14.52
C ILE A 273 -24.88 15.29 -15.37
N ARG A 274 -25.53 14.18 -15.05
CA ARG A 274 -26.72 13.71 -15.77
C ARG A 274 -27.97 14.48 -15.35
N VAL A 275 -28.95 14.48 -16.24
CA VAL A 275 -30.24 15.17 -16.06
C VAL A 275 -30.94 14.80 -14.75
N GLY A 276 -30.84 13.53 -14.33
CA GLY A 276 -31.45 13.06 -13.09
C GLY A 276 -30.97 13.79 -11.83
N ILE A 277 -29.76 14.36 -11.82
CA ILE A 277 -29.26 15.14 -10.68
C ILE A 277 -29.98 16.49 -10.59
N PHE A 278 -30.16 17.18 -11.73
CA PHE A 278 -30.90 18.45 -11.78
C PHE A 278 -32.34 18.25 -11.31
N LEU A 279 -33.02 17.23 -11.83
CA LEU A 279 -34.39 16.91 -11.44
C LEU A 279 -34.47 16.53 -9.95
N GLN A 280 -33.55 15.71 -9.45
CA GLN A 280 -33.54 15.35 -8.04
C GLN A 280 -33.36 16.56 -7.11
N LEU A 281 -32.50 17.51 -7.46
CA LEU A 281 -32.30 18.73 -6.66
C LEU A 281 -33.53 19.64 -6.72
N LEU A 282 -34.10 19.85 -7.92
CA LEU A 282 -35.31 20.65 -8.11
C LEU A 282 -36.52 20.03 -7.42
N ASP A 283 -36.71 18.71 -7.49
CA ASP A 283 -37.81 18.00 -6.83
C ASP A 283 -37.78 18.20 -5.31
N VAL A 284 -36.59 18.20 -4.70
CA VAL A 284 -36.45 18.42 -3.26
C VAL A 284 -36.77 19.87 -2.90
N LEU A 285 -36.28 20.84 -3.67
CA LEU A 285 -36.54 22.27 -3.45
C LEU A 285 -38.00 22.67 -3.71
N ASN A 286 -38.63 22.08 -4.73
CA ASN A 286 -40.03 22.31 -5.08
C ASN A 286 -41.02 21.46 -4.26
N SER A 287 -40.52 20.60 -3.37
CA SER A 287 -41.38 19.77 -2.54
C SER A 287 -42.23 20.61 -1.58
N SER A 288 -43.52 20.26 -1.44
CA SER A 288 -44.40 20.91 -0.47
C SER A 288 -43.91 20.78 0.98
N SER A 289 -43.04 19.81 1.26
CA SER A 289 -42.33 19.68 2.53
C SER A 289 -41.28 20.77 2.76
N PHE A 290 -40.56 21.19 1.72
CA PHE A 290 -39.54 22.23 1.81
C PHE A 290 -40.14 23.61 2.04
N SER A 291 -41.27 23.92 1.38
CA SER A 291 -41.99 25.19 1.56
C SER A 291 -42.70 25.28 2.91
N LYS A 292 -43.18 24.16 3.46
CA LYS A 292 -43.86 24.13 4.77
C LYS A 292 -42.90 24.20 5.95
N ASP A 293 -41.75 23.53 5.88
CA ASP A 293 -40.78 23.51 6.98
C ASP A 293 -39.35 23.31 6.45
N THR A 294 -38.78 24.41 5.98
CA THR A 294 -37.41 24.48 5.44
C THR A 294 -36.38 24.02 6.47
N SER A 295 -36.59 24.37 7.74
CA SER A 295 -35.66 24.03 8.83
C SER A 295 -35.55 22.51 9.03
N ARG A 296 -36.67 21.79 8.98
CA ARG A 296 -36.71 20.33 9.08
C ARG A 296 -36.09 19.67 7.86
N CYS A 297 -36.31 20.22 6.67
CA CYS A 297 -35.71 19.70 5.44
C CYS A 297 -34.19 19.88 5.42
N LEU A 298 -33.66 21.02 5.84
CA LEU A 298 -32.22 21.24 5.94
C LEU A 298 -31.56 20.40 7.05
N ARG A 299 -32.28 20.09 8.14
CA ARG A 299 -31.80 19.10 9.13
C ARG A 299 -31.72 17.69 8.55
N ARG A 300 -32.71 17.30 7.72
CA ARG A 300 -32.72 16.00 7.03
C ARG A 300 -31.67 15.91 5.93
N TYR A 301 -31.39 17.05 5.29
CA TYR A 301 -30.50 17.17 4.15
C TYR A 301 -29.48 18.31 4.34
N PRO A 302 -28.48 18.13 5.22
CA PRO A 302 -27.58 19.21 5.64
C PRO A 302 -26.70 19.75 4.51
N LYS A 303 -26.45 18.94 3.47
CA LYS A 303 -25.62 19.32 2.33
C LYS A 303 -26.41 19.71 1.08
N LEU A 304 -27.74 19.75 1.12
CA LEU A 304 -28.58 20.05 -0.05
C LEU A 304 -28.19 21.37 -0.73
N LEU A 305 -28.00 22.42 0.06
CA LEU A 305 -27.65 23.75 -0.47
C LEU A 305 -26.25 23.76 -1.10
N GLN A 306 -25.29 23.03 -0.52
CA GLN A 306 -23.95 22.87 -1.11
C GLN A 306 -24.01 22.11 -2.43
N SER A 307 -24.89 21.11 -2.53
CA SER A 307 -25.12 20.39 -3.79
C SER A 307 -25.71 21.28 -4.86
N PHE A 308 -26.73 22.06 -4.50
CA PHE A 308 -27.37 22.99 -5.43
C PHE A 308 -26.39 24.06 -5.89
N ASP A 309 -25.70 24.72 -4.96
CA ASP A 309 -24.72 25.78 -5.25
C ASP A 309 -23.60 25.29 -6.18
N TYR A 310 -23.07 24.09 -5.93
CA TYR A 310 -22.05 23.49 -6.79
C TYR A 310 -22.56 23.21 -8.21
N VAL A 311 -23.74 22.58 -8.32
CA VAL A 311 -24.34 22.23 -9.61
C VAL A 311 -24.74 23.49 -10.38
N TYR A 312 -25.30 24.48 -9.70
CA TYR A 312 -25.64 25.79 -10.27
C TYR A 312 -24.40 26.51 -10.78
N SER A 313 -23.35 26.62 -9.95
CA SER A 313 -22.07 27.23 -10.34
C SER A 313 -21.46 26.54 -11.56
N TYR A 314 -21.52 25.20 -11.61
CA TYR A 314 -21.10 24.43 -12.79
C TYR A 314 -21.92 24.80 -14.03
N CYS A 315 -23.25 24.80 -13.94
CA CYS A 315 -24.15 25.16 -15.05
C CYS A 315 -23.90 26.57 -15.58
N VAL A 316 -23.71 27.54 -14.70
CA VAL A 316 -23.42 28.94 -15.07
C VAL A 316 -22.05 29.06 -15.75
N SER A 317 -21.05 28.30 -15.31
CA SER A 317 -19.70 28.30 -15.90
C SER A 317 -19.64 27.72 -17.32
N LEU A 318 -20.65 26.94 -17.74
CA LEU A 318 -20.72 26.40 -19.09
C LEU A 318 -21.05 27.50 -20.11
N ALA A 319 -20.32 27.49 -21.23
CA ALA A 319 -20.64 28.33 -22.38
C ALA A 319 -22.08 28.08 -22.88
N PRO A 320 -22.83 29.10 -23.31
CA PRO A 320 -24.23 28.95 -23.74
C PRO A 320 -24.42 27.89 -24.83
N SER A 321 -23.45 27.76 -25.74
CA SER A 321 -23.47 26.76 -26.82
C SER A 321 -23.34 25.30 -26.36
N LYS A 322 -22.97 25.07 -25.09
CA LYS A 322 -22.82 23.73 -24.49
C LYS A 322 -23.94 23.40 -23.50
N ARG A 323 -24.86 24.34 -23.25
CA ARG A 323 -25.99 24.12 -22.35
C ARG A 323 -27.07 23.34 -23.08
N SER A 324 -27.53 22.25 -22.47
CA SER A 324 -28.75 21.58 -22.91
C SER A 324 -29.96 22.31 -22.34
N PHE A 325 -31.12 22.11 -22.95
CA PHE A 325 -32.40 22.65 -22.46
C PHE A 325 -32.62 22.44 -20.95
N THR A 326 -32.21 21.28 -20.44
CA THR A 326 -32.32 20.94 -18.99
C THR A 326 -31.41 21.77 -18.11
N VAL A 327 -30.26 22.20 -18.61
CA VAL A 327 -29.33 23.08 -17.87
C VAL A 327 -29.91 24.48 -17.79
N ASP A 328 -30.44 24.99 -18.90
CA ASP A 328 -31.08 26.31 -18.93
C ASP A 328 -32.31 26.34 -18.00
N TYR A 329 -33.15 25.31 -18.06
CA TYR A 329 -34.28 25.14 -17.14
C TYR A 329 -33.86 25.13 -15.66
N PHE A 330 -32.74 24.49 -15.32
CA PHE A 330 -32.23 24.45 -13.95
C PHE A 330 -31.62 25.79 -13.49
N ILE A 331 -31.14 26.63 -14.41
CA ILE A 331 -30.61 27.96 -14.08
C ILE A 331 -31.77 28.94 -13.83
N GLU A 332 -32.87 28.79 -14.57
CA GLU A 332 -34.03 29.69 -14.53
C GLU A 332 -35.01 29.42 -13.37
N ASN A 333 -34.97 28.23 -12.76
CA ASN A 333 -35.87 27.79 -11.70
C ASN A 333 -35.13 27.47 -10.39
#